data_AF-A0A536H4B5-F1
#
_entry.id   AF-A0A536H4B5-F1
#
_cell.length_a   1.000
_cell.length_b   1.000
_cell.length_c   1.000
_cell.angle_alpha   90.00
_cell.angle_beta   90.00
_cell.angle_gamma   90.00
#
_symmetry.space_group_name_H-M   'P 1'
#
loop_
_entity.id
_entity.type
_entity.pdbx_description
1 polymer ?
#
loop_
_entity_poly.entity_id
_entity_poly.type
_entity_poly.pdbx_seq_one_letter_code
_entity_poly.pdbx_strand_id
1 'polypeptide(L)'
;MPSRPQTVELDLPFERALPDRLRPMLPMAAAAPFDSADYAFDVAWDGVRALASVDRGRVGIWGRTLLDLTGRYPEVQVLADLLPPETIVDGELIVTDPEGRPDSVALARRQQAARPEAVARVAAAHPVTYVVHDLLYLRGRSWLKEPLVRRR
;
A
#
# COMPACT_ATOMS: atom_id res chain seq x y z
N MET A 1 -44.75 -19.99 22.23
CA MET A 1 -43.33 -19.64 22.42
C MET A 1 -42.76 -19.26 21.07
N PRO A 2 -42.17 -18.07 20.88
CA PRO A 2 -41.60 -17.71 19.58
C PRO A 2 -40.31 -18.53 19.36
N SER A 3 -40.21 -19.17 18.19
CA SER A 3 -39.08 -20.00 17.79
C SER A 3 -37.80 -19.17 17.70
N ARG A 4 -36.69 -19.73 18.20
CA ARG A 4 -35.34 -19.17 18.13
C ARG A 4 -35.02 -18.76 16.68
N PRO A 5 -34.47 -17.57 16.41
CA PRO A 5 -34.08 -17.19 15.06
C PRO A 5 -33.01 -18.17 14.55
N GLN A 6 -33.28 -18.80 13.40
CA GLN A 6 -32.32 -19.65 12.72
C GLN A 6 -31.29 -18.74 12.06
N THR A 7 -30.02 -18.89 12.44
CA THR A 7 -28.91 -18.29 11.70
C THR A 7 -28.74 -19.13 10.45
N VAL A 8 -29.03 -18.56 9.29
CA VAL A 8 -28.71 -19.17 8.00
C VAL A 8 -27.31 -18.70 7.64
N GLU A 9 -26.33 -19.59 7.73
CA GLU A 9 -25.04 -19.36 7.09
C GLU A 9 -25.26 -19.45 5.58
N LEU A 10 -25.41 -18.28 4.96
CA LEU A 10 -25.46 -18.15 3.51
C LEU A 10 -24.03 -18.30 2.99
N ASP A 11 -23.69 -19.50 2.52
CA ASP A 11 -22.48 -19.78 1.75
C ASP A 11 -22.62 -19.17 0.35
N LEU A 12 -22.62 -17.83 0.31
CA LEU A 12 -22.59 -17.09 -0.95
C LEU A 12 -21.15 -17.13 -1.48
N PRO A 13 -20.96 -17.37 -2.78
CA PRO A 13 -19.66 -17.32 -3.41
C PRO A 13 -19.25 -15.84 -3.53
N PHE A 14 -18.89 -15.21 -2.42
CA PHE A 14 -18.01 -14.05 -2.50
C PHE A 14 -16.68 -14.60 -2.98
N GLU A 15 -16.36 -14.34 -4.24
CA GLU A 15 -15.06 -14.67 -4.82
C GLU A 15 -13.96 -14.16 -3.88
N ARG A 16 -13.35 -15.09 -3.15
CA ARG A 16 -12.19 -14.87 -2.28
C ARG A 16 -10.95 -14.76 -3.16
N ALA A 17 -10.87 -13.66 -3.90
CA ALA A 17 -9.71 -13.32 -4.69
C ALA A 17 -9.49 -11.82 -4.59
N LEU A 18 -8.23 -11.43 -4.35
CA LEU A 18 -7.83 -10.04 -4.52
C LEU A 18 -8.11 -9.62 -5.97
N PRO A 19 -8.49 -8.35 -6.21
CA PRO A 19 -8.72 -7.87 -7.57
C PRO A 19 -7.41 -7.92 -8.38
N ASP A 20 -7.49 -8.39 -9.63
CA ASP A 20 -6.34 -8.44 -10.54
C ASP A 20 -5.75 -7.04 -10.83
N ARG A 21 -6.61 -6.00 -10.78
CA ARG A 21 -6.22 -4.60 -11.02
C ARG A 21 -6.99 -3.67 -10.10
N LEU A 22 -6.26 -3.00 -9.21
CA LEU A 22 -6.77 -1.92 -8.38
C LEU A 22 -6.00 -0.64 -8.72
N ARG A 23 -6.70 0.42 -9.11
CA ARG A 23 -6.06 1.72 -9.40
C ARG A 23 -6.04 2.59 -8.15
N PRO A 24 -4.92 3.26 -7.85
CA PRO A 24 -4.85 4.17 -6.71
C PRO A 24 -5.82 5.35 -6.87
N MET A 25 -6.45 5.77 -5.76
CA MET A 25 -7.24 7.00 -5.71
C MET A 25 -6.32 8.22 -5.86
N LEU A 26 -6.65 9.15 -6.76
CA LEU A 26 -5.83 10.34 -6.98
C LEU A 26 -6.33 11.54 -6.15
N PRO A 27 -5.42 12.31 -5.53
CA PRO A 27 -5.80 13.53 -4.85
C PRO A 27 -6.23 14.62 -5.85
N MET A 28 -7.03 15.56 -5.36
CA MET A 28 -7.35 16.80 -6.05
C MET A 28 -6.68 17.97 -5.33
N ALA A 29 -6.24 18.98 -6.09
CA ALA A 29 -5.68 20.18 -5.50
C ALA A 29 -6.76 20.96 -4.74
N ALA A 30 -6.43 21.37 -3.51
CA ALA A 30 -7.22 22.34 -2.77
C ALA A 30 -6.89 23.77 -3.24
N ALA A 31 -7.86 24.69 -3.15
CA ALA A 31 -7.67 26.07 -3.60
C ALA A 31 -6.70 26.87 -2.71
N ALA A 32 -6.66 26.57 -1.42
CA ALA A 32 -5.78 27.18 -0.43
C ALA A 32 -5.56 26.20 0.73
N PRO A 33 -4.52 26.41 1.57
CA PRO A 33 -4.41 25.72 2.85
C PRO A 33 -5.66 25.95 3.70
N PHE A 34 -6.10 24.92 4.41
CA PHE A 34 -7.27 24.97 5.27
C PHE A 34 -7.06 24.07 6.49
N ASP A 35 -7.86 24.31 7.53
CA ASP A 35 -7.95 23.47 8.72
C ASP A 35 -9.43 23.19 8.99
N SER A 36 -9.79 21.92 9.14
CA SER A 36 -11.17 21.48 9.33
C SER A 36 -11.21 20.11 9.99
N ALA A 37 -12.12 19.94 10.96
CA ALA A 37 -12.36 18.68 11.64
C ALA A 37 -12.99 17.60 10.74
N ASP A 38 -13.49 17.98 9.57
CA ASP A 38 -14.07 17.03 8.59
C ASP A 38 -12.98 16.28 7.79
N TYR A 39 -11.72 16.67 7.94
CA TYR A 39 -10.60 16.15 7.17
C TYR A 39 -9.54 15.51 8.06
N ALA A 40 -8.89 14.47 7.53
CA ALA A 40 -7.64 13.96 8.08
C ALA A 40 -6.48 14.48 7.23
N PHE A 41 -5.39 14.88 7.88
CA PHE A 41 -4.20 15.41 7.24
C PHE A 41 -3.03 14.47 7.45
N ASP A 42 -2.36 14.09 6.36
CA ASP A 42 -1.11 13.33 6.37
C ASP A 42 0.01 14.16 5.73
N VAL A 43 1.26 13.78 6.01
CA VAL A 43 2.41 14.34 5.32
C VAL A 43 2.36 13.94 3.84
N ALA A 44 2.45 14.93 2.96
CA ALA A 44 2.62 14.69 1.53
C ALA A 44 4.08 14.30 1.25
N TRP A 45 4.36 13.00 1.26
CA TRP A 45 5.68 12.46 0.95
C TRP A 45 5.99 12.60 -0.55
N ASP A 46 7.17 13.13 -0.87
CA ASP A 46 7.71 13.14 -2.24
C ASP A 46 8.44 11.80 -2.50
N GLY A 47 7.67 10.80 -2.93
CA GLY A 47 8.14 9.42 -3.03
C GLY A 47 7.75 8.71 -4.33
N VAL A 48 7.74 7.38 -4.27
CA VAL A 48 7.13 6.53 -5.29
C VAL A 48 5.89 5.85 -4.72
N ARG A 49 4.72 6.30 -5.15
CA ARG A 49 3.45 5.66 -4.78
C ARG A 49 3.40 4.21 -5.21
N ALA A 50 3.01 3.34 -4.29
CA ALA A 50 2.94 1.91 -4.47
C ALA A 50 1.73 1.30 -3.76
N LEU A 51 0.98 0.46 -4.48
CA LEU A 51 0.09 -0.53 -3.90
C LEU A 51 0.90 -1.79 -3.60
N ALA A 52 0.81 -2.29 -2.38
CA ALA A 52 1.38 -3.59 -2.02
C ALA A 52 0.27 -4.58 -1.72
N SER A 53 0.33 -5.77 -2.33
CA SER A 53 -0.54 -6.88 -1.98
C SER A 53 0.24 -8.00 -1.31
N VAL A 54 -0.35 -8.63 -0.30
CA VAL A 54 0.15 -9.89 0.26
C VAL A 54 -0.85 -10.97 -0.08
N ASP A 55 -0.42 -11.99 -0.83
CA ASP A 55 -1.25 -13.15 -1.13
C ASP A 55 -0.40 -14.42 -1.17
N ARG A 56 -0.89 -15.50 -0.55
CA ARG A 56 -0.21 -16.81 -0.47
C ARG A 56 1.29 -16.70 -0.11
N GLY A 57 1.63 -15.84 0.84
CA GLY A 57 3.00 -15.60 1.32
C GLY A 57 3.90 -14.85 0.34
N ARG A 58 3.35 -14.22 -0.71
CA ARG A 58 4.10 -13.40 -1.67
C ARG A 58 3.65 -11.95 -1.61
N VAL A 59 4.61 -11.04 -1.76
CA VAL A 59 4.33 -9.61 -1.89
C VAL A 59 4.42 -9.22 -3.35
N GLY A 60 3.37 -8.59 -3.87
CA GLY A 60 3.36 -7.90 -5.15
C GLY A 60 3.31 -6.38 -4.92
N ILE A 61 3.99 -5.61 -5.77
CA ILE A 61 4.06 -4.15 -5.66
C ILE A 61 3.75 -3.53 -7.01
N TRP A 62 2.79 -2.60 -7.05
CA TRP A 62 2.41 -1.88 -8.27
C TRP A 62 2.47 -0.38 -8.07
N GLY A 63 3.10 0.31 -9.02
CA GLY A 63 3.17 1.76 -9.01
C GLY A 63 1.85 2.42 -9.40
N ARG A 64 1.84 3.76 -9.40
CA ARG A 64 0.69 4.60 -9.80
C ARG A 64 0.02 4.21 -11.13
N THR A 65 0.81 3.79 -12.12
CA THR A 65 0.35 3.38 -13.46
C THR A 65 0.15 1.88 -13.61
N LEU A 66 0.17 1.13 -12.50
CA LEU A 66 0.16 -0.34 -12.44
C LEU A 66 1.41 -1.01 -13.03
N LEU A 67 2.52 -0.29 -13.14
CA LEU A 67 3.83 -0.88 -13.41
C LEU A 67 4.19 -1.82 -12.26
N ASP A 68 4.61 -3.04 -12.57
CA ASP A 68 5.14 -3.98 -11.58
C ASP A 68 6.49 -3.48 -11.05
N LEU A 69 6.55 -3.25 -9.73
CA LEU A 69 7.70 -2.75 -8.99
C LEU A 69 8.27 -3.80 -8.03
N THR A 70 7.72 -5.02 -8.02
CA THR A 70 7.99 -6.07 -7.03
C THR A 70 9.48 -6.37 -6.90
N GLY A 71 10.17 -6.55 -8.03
CA GLY A 71 11.61 -6.86 -8.05
C GLY A 71 12.53 -5.67 -7.76
N ARG A 72 11.99 -4.45 -7.63
CA ARG A 72 12.78 -3.21 -7.50
C ARG A 72 12.93 -2.74 -6.05
N TYR A 73 12.00 -3.14 -5.19
CA TYR A 73 11.95 -2.77 -3.78
C TYR A 73 11.88 -4.03 -2.89
N PRO A 74 12.97 -4.83 -2.83
CA PRO A 74 13.01 -6.03 -2.01
C PRO A 74 12.75 -5.78 -0.51
N GLU A 75 12.99 -4.57 -0.02
CA GLU A 75 12.74 -4.15 1.36
C GLU A 75 11.27 -4.33 1.77
N VAL A 76 10.34 -4.24 0.82
CA VAL A 76 8.89 -4.34 1.06
C VAL A 76 8.43 -5.80 1.22
N GLN A 77 9.27 -6.78 0.90
CA GLN A 77 8.91 -8.20 1.01
C GLN A 77 8.63 -8.63 2.46
N VAL A 78 9.12 -7.87 3.46
CA VAL A 78 8.80 -8.06 4.88
C VAL A 78 7.29 -8.04 5.17
N LEU A 79 6.47 -7.42 4.29
CA LEU A 79 5.02 -7.42 4.44
C LEU A 79 4.41 -8.83 4.44
N ALA A 80 5.05 -9.82 3.81
CA ALA A 80 4.58 -11.21 3.83
C ALA A 80 4.47 -11.79 5.25
N ASP A 81 5.32 -11.32 6.17
CA ASP A 81 5.34 -11.75 7.57
C ASP A 81 4.49 -10.84 8.47
N LEU A 82 4.31 -9.58 8.08
CA LEU A 82 3.61 -8.57 8.89
C LEU A 82 2.11 -8.53 8.65
N LEU A 83 1.65 -8.87 7.44
CA LEU A 83 0.26 -8.76 7.04
C LEU A 83 -0.34 -10.14 6.74
N PRO A 84 -1.63 -10.36 7.04
CA PRO A 84 -2.29 -11.60 6.66
C PRO A 84 -2.37 -11.70 5.13
N PRO A 85 -2.45 -12.92 4.57
CA PRO A 85 -2.76 -13.12 3.16
C PRO A 85 -4.06 -12.40 2.76
N GLU A 86 -4.18 -12.13 1.47
CA GLU A 86 -5.30 -11.43 0.85
C GLU A 86 -5.47 -10.00 1.41
N THR A 87 -4.36 -9.30 1.58
CA THR A 87 -4.30 -7.90 2.05
C THR A 87 -3.78 -7.00 0.94
N ILE A 88 -4.37 -5.81 0.78
CA ILE A 88 -3.85 -4.75 -0.10
C ILE A 88 -3.79 -3.45 0.69
N VAL A 89 -2.63 -2.80 0.65
CA VAL A 89 -2.37 -1.49 1.24
C VAL A 89 -1.88 -0.50 0.18
N ASP A 90 -2.17 0.79 0.38
CA ASP A 90 -1.66 1.91 -0.41
C ASP A 90 -0.67 2.72 0.42
N GLY A 91 0.39 3.17 -0.22
CA GLY A 91 1.50 3.80 0.47
C GLY A 91 2.47 4.52 -0.46
N GLU A 92 3.43 5.19 0.16
CA GLU A 92 4.51 5.88 -0.52
C GLU A 92 5.86 5.24 -0.14
N LEU A 93 6.68 4.91 -1.13
CA LEU A 93 8.06 4.50 -0.93
C LEU A 93 8.95 5.75 -0.88
N ILE A 94 9.64 5.95 0.23
CA ILE A 94 10.54 7.09 0.45
C ILE A 94 11.97 6.61 0.75
N VAL A 95 12.94 7.48 0.51
CA VAL A 95 14.30 7.34 1.06
C VAL A 95 14.54 8.54 1.96
N THR A 96 15.18 8.32 3.10
CA THR A 96 15.58 9.38 4.01
C THR A 96 17.10 9.45 4.15
N ASP A 97 17.60 10.64 4.43
CA ASP A 97 18.98 10.85 4.87
C ASP A 97 19.19 10.35 6.32
N PRO A 98 20.42 10.38 6.87
CA PRO A 98 20.69 9.96 8.24
C PRO A 98 19.96 10.77 9.32
N GLU A 99 19.52 11.99 9.00
CA GLU A 99 18.72 12.85 9.87
C GLU A 99 17.20 12.61 9.73
N GLY A 100 16.79 11.67 8.87
CA GLY A 100 15.38 11.30 8.65
C GLY A 100 14.64 12.20 7.67
N ARG A 101 15.33 13.09 6.95
CA ARG A 101 14.71 13.99 5.96
C ARG A 101 14.60 13.28 4.60
N PRO A 102 13.58 13.58 3.78
CA PRO A 102 13.47 13.01 2.43
C PRO A 102 14.72 13.27 1.58
N ASP A 103 15.24 12.21 0.94
CA ASP A 103 16.38 12.27 0.01
C ASP A 103 15.91 11.90 -1.41
N SER A 104 15.57 12.93 -2.18
CA SER A 104 15.10 12.77 -3.56
C SER A 104 16.18 12.28 -4.52
N VAL A 105 17.46 12.56 -4.23
CA VAL A 105 18.59 12.10 -5.07
C VAL A 105 18.79 10.60 -4.89
N ALA A 106 18.79 10.11 -3.65
CA ALA A 106 18.87 8.69 -3.36
C ALA A 106 17.65 7.94 -3.89
N LEU A 107 16.44 8.51 -3.73
CA LEU A 107 15.22 7.93 -4.32
C LEU A 107 15.32 7.85 -5.85
N ALA A 108 15.82 8.88 -6.53
CA ALA A 108 16.02 8.84 -7.99
C ALA A 108 17.00 7.72 -8.40
N ARG A 109 18.06 7.46 -7.61
CA ARG A 109 18.95 6.30 -7.84
C ARG A 109 18.22 4.98 -7.68
N ARG A 110 17.37 4.83 -6.65
CA ARG A 110 16.50 3.65 -6.50
C ARG A 110 15.57 3.50 -7.72
N GLN A 111 15.11 4.61 -8.29
CA GLN A 111 14.25 4.59 -9.45
C GLN A 111 14.94 4.23 -10.78
N GLN A 112 16.25 4.45 -10.90
CA GLN A 112 16.98 4.13 -12.13
C GLN A 112 17.48 2.68 -12.16
N ALA A 113 17.55 2.01 -11.01
CA ALA A 113 17.97 0.62 -10.91
C ALA A 113 16.87 -0.32 -11.44
N ALA A 114 17.18 -1.07 -12.51
CA ALA A 114 16.27 -2.05 -13.11
C ALA A 114 16.83 -3.48 -13.16
N ARG A 115 18.16 -3.65 -13.23
CA ARG A 115 18.79 -4.97 -13.22
C ARG A 115 18.90 -5.49 -11.78
N PRO A 116 18.65 -6.80 -11.51
CA PRO A 116 18.65 -7.35 -10.15
C PRO A 116 19.90 -7.01 -9.32
N GLU A 117 21.10 -7.14 -9.89
CA GLU A 117 22.36 -6.81 -9.19
C GLU A 117 22.46 -5.32 -8.84
N ALA A 118 22.03 -4.45 -9.75
CA ALA A 118 22.02 -3.01 -9.52
C ALA A 118 20.97 -2.63 -8.46
N VAL A 119 19.80 -3.28 -8.49
CA VAL A 119 18.76 -3.11 -7.47
C VAL A 119 19.30 -3.51 -6.11
N ALA A 120 19.89 -4.71 -5.97
CA ALA A 120 20.44 -5.19 -4.70
C ALA A 120 21.50 -4.24 -4.14
N ARG A 121 22.43 -3.78 -4.99
CA ARG A 121 23.48 -2.84 -4.59
C ARG A 121 22.91 -1.51 -4.09
N VAL A 122 21.97 -0.92 -4.82
CA VAL A 122 21.42 0.40 -4.47
C VAL A 122 20.45 0.29 -3.30
N ALA A 123 19.70 -0.80 -3.17
CA ALA A 123 18.84 -1.07 -2.01
C ALA A 123 19.66 -1.16 -0.70
N ALA A 124 20.84 -1.78 -0.74
CA ALA A 124 21.73 -1.83 0.42
C ALA A 124 22.29 -0.45 0.81
N ALA A 125 22.53 0.43 -0.17
CA ALA A 125 23.07 1.77 0.06
C ALA A 125 22.00 2.81 0.44
N HIS A 126 20.79 2.66 -0.09
CA HIS A 126 19.68 3.61 0.02
C HIS A 126 18.37 2.84 0.25
N PRO A 127 18.19 2.22 1.43
CA PRO A 127 16.99 1.44 1.70
C PRO A 127 15.75 2.33 1.65
N VAL A 128 14.67 1.82 1.08
CA VAL A 128 13.38 2.53 1.10
C VAL A 128 12.61 2.22 2.38
N THR A 129 11.85 3.19 2.84
CA THR A 129 10.76 3.01 3.82
C THR A 129 9.43 3.05 3.09
N TYR A 130 8.54 2.11 3.36
CA TYR A 130 7.19 2.10 2.81
C TYR A 130 6.21 2.67 3.83
N VAL A 131 5.75 3.90 3.58
CA VAL A 131 4.80 4.61 4.45
C VAL A 131 3.39 4.32 3.97
N VAL A 132 2.72 3.37 4.63
CA VAL A 132 1.33 3.01 4.35
C VAL A 132 0.38 4.11 4.84
N HIS A 133 -0.60 4.47 4.03
CA HIS A 133 -1.61 5.49 4.37
C HIS A 133 -3.07 5.06 4.09
N ASP A 134 -3.30 3.88 3.51
CA ASP A 134 -4.66 3.33 3.35
C ASP A 134 -4.67 1.78 3.32
N LEU A 135 -5.69 1.18 3.94
CA LEU A 135 -6.00 -0.25 3.87
C LEU A 135 -7.16 -0.49 2.90
N LEU A 136 -6.92 -1.24 1.82
CA LEU A 136 -7.90 -1.43 0.75
C LEU A 136 -8.59 -2.79 0.83
N TYR A 137 -7.83 -3.83 1.18
CA TYR A 137 -8.32 -5.20 1.40
C TYR A 137 -7.66 -5.81 2.62
N LEU A 138 -8.40 -6.63 3.37
CA LEU A 138 -7.88 -7.38 4.50
C LEU A 138 -8.56 -8.75 4.57
N ARG A 139 -7.78 -9.83 4.52
CA ARG A 139 -8.28 -11.22 4.54
C ARG A 139 -9.40 -11.46 3.51
N GLY A 140 -9.17 -10.99 2.28
CA GLY A 140 -10.08 -11.16 1.14
C GLY A 140 -11.31 -10.25 1.18
N ARG A 141 -11.55 -9.52 2.27
CA ARG A 141 -12.65 -8.56 2.37
C ARG A 141 -12.22 -7.21 1.81
N SER A 142 -13.04 -6.64 0.93
CA SER A 142 -12.88 -5.26 0.46
C SER A 142 -13.24 -4.26 1.55
N TRP A 143 -12.37 -3.26 1.77
CA TRP A 143 -12.59 -2.13 2.67
C TRP A 143 -12.85 -0.82 1.92
N LEU A 144 -12.85 -0.83 0.59
CA LEU A 144 -12.97 0.37 -0.26
C LEU A 144 -14.23 1.21 0.01
N LYS A 145 -15.30 0.61 0.52
CA LYS A 145 -16.57 1.29 0.85
C LYS A 145 -16.69 1.70 2.32
N GLU A 146 -15.71 1.35 3.16
CA GLU A 146 -15.68 1.77 4.55
C GLU A 146 -15.11 3.20 4.67
N PRO A 147 -15.54 3.99 5.67
CA PRO A 147 -14.97 5.31 5.93
C PRO A 147 -13.46 5.27 6.17
N LEU A 148 -12.72 6.30 5.73
CA LEU A 148 -11.25 6.37 5.85
C LEU A 148 -10.76 6.11 7.27
N VAL A 149 -11.45 6.62 8.30
CA VAL A 149 -11.09 6.41 9.72
C VAL A 149 -11.07 4.93 10.13
N ARG A 150 -11.81 4.06 9.44
CA ARG A 150 -11.80 2.61 9.68
C ARG A 150 -10.74 1.86 8.88
N ARG A 151 -10.10 2.51 7.92
CA ARG A 151 -9.05 1.95 7.07
C ARG A 151 -7.65 2.39 7.50
N ARG A 152 -7.56 3.16 8.59
CA ARG A 152 -6.33 3.61 9.23
C ARG A 152 -6.04 2.80 10.47
#